data_AF-A0A9W7TDA1-F1
#
_entry.id   AF-A0A9W7TDA1-F1
#
_cell.length_a   1.000
_cell.length_b   1.000
_cell.length_c   1.000
_cell.angle_alpha   90.00
_cell.angle_beta   90.00
_cell.angle_gamma   90.00
#
_symmetry.space_group_name_H-M   'P 1'
#
loop_
_entity.id
_entity.type
_entity.pdbx_description
1 polymer ?
#
loop_
_entity_poly.entity_id
_entity_poly.type
_entity_poly.pdbx_seq_one_letter_code
_entity_poly.pdbx_strand_id
1 'polypeptide(L)'
;MPLGRRSTSHRHICTKVLLAEGRESPFTEHCRDFEKSYRVLQTEVQKLKDEVQEMHRDLTMHHSLINTDTMDSILQRSLLIDQQIASLYSTVQTQRAVFEEMWDVTFQRVTSEQEIYEAQLHDLLQLRQENAYLTTIARQIGPYILSIAKVKERLEHRLQKPHSPEDDCMDTIKIQNVVQYILSFCHMFT
;
A
#
# COMPACT_ATOMS: atom_id res chain seq x y z
N MET A 1 -17.03 8.48 -7.04
CA MET A 1 -17.60 9.22 -5.89
C MET A 1 -16.46 9.90 -5.16
N PRO A 2 -16.29 11.23 -5.22
CA PRO A 2 -15.26 11.89 -4.42
C PRO A 2 -15.76 12.03 -2.98
N LEU A 3 -15.04 11.40 -2.04
CA LEU A 3 -15.31 11.51 -0.61
C LEU A 3 -15.13 12.98 -0.20
N GLY A 4 -16.24 13.62 0.18
CA GLY A 4 -16.29 15.02 0.56
C GLY A 4 -15.33 15.33 1.70
N ARG A 5 -14.44 16.30 1.46
CA ARG A 5 -13.66 16.97 2.51
C ARG A 5 -14.64 17.57 3.52
N ARG A 6 -14.80 16.92 4.68
CA ARG A 6 -15.46 17.54 5.83
C ARG A 6 -14.57 18.65 6.34
N SER A 7 -15.10 19.87 6.35
CA SER A 7 -14.51 21.01 7.03
C SER A 7 -14.48 20.72 8.54
N THR A 8 -13.37 20.17 9.03
CA THR A 8 -13.12 20.02 10.46
C THR A 8 -12.87 21.40 11.04
N SER A 9 -13.83 21.89 11.82
CA SER A 9 -13.73 23.10 12.64
C SER A 9 -12.36 23.19 13.31
N HIS A 10 -11.68 24.34 13.15
CA HIS A 10 -10.35 24.70 13.66
C HIS A 10 -10.27 24.68 15.21
N ARG A 11 -10.56 23.55 15.86
CA ARG A 11 -10.09 23.29 17.23
C ARG A 11 -8.61 22.98 17.11
N HIS A 12 -7.77 24.01 17.26
CA HIS A 12 -6.35 23.96 17.63
C HIS A 12 -5.83 22.53 17.57
N ILE A 13 -5.44 22.08 16.37
CA ILE A 13 -5.03 20.70 16.13
C ILE A 13 -3.82 20.49 17.02
N CYS A 14 -4.06 19.87 18.16
CA CYS A 14 -3.09 19.73 19.21
C CYS A 14 -2.14 18.64 18.73
N THR A 15 -1.00 19.06 18.19
CA THR A 15 0.11 18.21 17.78
C THR A 15 0.48 17.17 18.84
N LYS A 16 0.12 17.42 20.10
CA LYS A 16 0.23 16.49 21.24
C LYS A 16 -0.27 15.07 20.97
N VAL A 17 -1.32 14.88 20.14
CA VAL A 17 -1.80 13.53 19.82
C VAL A 17 -0.82 12.80 18.89
N LEU A 18 -0.24 13.49 17.90
CA LEU A 18 0.73 12.91 16.96
C LEU A 18 2.11 12.71 17.59
N LEU A 19 2.49 13.55 18.56
CA LEU A 19 3.77 13.43 19.28
C LEU A 19 3.76 12.33 20.35
N ALA A 20 2.59 11.87 20.78
CA ALA A 20 2.47 10.79 21.76
C ALA A 20 2.86 9.42 21.20
N GLU A 21 2.87 9.24 19.87
CA GLU A 21 3.23 7.98 19.21
C GLU A 21 4.76 7.74 19.15
N GLY A 22 5.58 8.71 19.57
CA GLY A 22 7.00 8.50 19.89
C GLY A 22 7.95 8.20 18.73
N ARG A 23 7.48 8.24 17.47
CA ARG A 23 8.37 8.12 16.29
C ARG A 23 8.84 9.50 15.85
N GLU A 24 10.15 9.72 15.94
CA GLU A 24 10.79 10.89 15.33
C GLU A 24 10.67 10.81 13.81
N SER A 25 10.09 11.86 13.22
CA SER A 25 9.93 12.07 11.79
C SER A 25 10.06 13.56 11.45
N PRO A 26 10.39 13.90 10.19
CA PRO A 26 10.42 15.30 9.75
C PRO A 26 9.10 16.05 10.01
N PHE A 27 7.97 15.33 9.94
CA PHE A 27 6.65 15.88 10.22
C PHE A 27 6.45 16.20 11.71
N THR A 28 6.82 15.28 12.60
CA THR A 28 6.73 15.50 14.05
C THR A 28 7.66 16.61 14.52
N GLU A 29 8.85 16.72 13.91
CA GLU A 29 9.79 17.82 14.18
C GLU A 29 9.21 19.18 13.73
N HIS A 30 8.76 19.27 12.48
CA HIS A 30 8.10 20.46 11.95
C HIS A 30 6.97 20.95 12.85
N CYS A 31 6.11 20.04 13.33
CA CYS A 31 4.98 20.44 14.14
C CYS A 31 5.40 20.93 15.55
N ARG A 32 6.50 20.42 16.13
CA ARG A 32 7.05 20.95 17.39
C ARG A 32 7.61 22.36 17.20
N ASP A 33 8.36 22.57 16.13
CA ASP A 33 8.95 23.88 15.82
C ASP A 33 7.90 24.93 15.49
N PHE A 34 6.86 24.54 14.77
CA PHE A 34 5.69 25.39 14.53
C PHE A 34 5.00 25.76 15.85
N GLU A 35 4.71 24.79 16.73
CA GLU A 35 4.03 25.07 18.01
C GLU A 35 4.85 26.02 18.88
N LYS A 36 6.18 25.84 18.93
CA LYS A 36 7.10 26.73 19.64
C LYS A 36 7.03 28.15 19.09
N SER A 37 7.14 28.32 17.78
CA SER A 37 7.13 29.62 17.11
C SER A 37 5.78 30.32 17.24
N TYR A 38 4.69 29.58 17.06
CA TYR A 38 3.33 30.07 17.22
C TYR A 38 3.05 30.55 18.65
N ARG A 39 3.55 29.83 19.68
CA ARG A 39 3.39 30.23 21.09
C ARG A 39 4.10 31.54 21.41
N VAL A 40 5.28 31.76 20.83
CA VAL A 40 6.01 33.04 20.94
C VAL A 40 5.19 34.16 20.31
N LEU A 41 4.75 34.01 19.05
CA LEU A 41 3.91 35.01 18.37
C LEU A 41 2.61 35.30 19.12
N GLN A 42 1.96 34.27 19.64
CA GLN A 42 0.73 34.41 20.43
C GLN A 42 0.95 35.29 21.67
N THR A 43 2.10 35.11 22.33
CA THR A 43 2.48 35.91 23.50
C THR A 43 2.76 37.37 23.10
N GLU A 44 3.49 37.60 22.01
CA GLU A 44 3.79 38.96 21.54
C GLU A 44 2.53 39.73 21.08
N VAL A 45 1.61 39.05 20.39
CA VAL A 45 0.30 39.62 20.04
C VAL A 45 -0.51 39.96 21.28
N GLN A 46 -0.49 39.10 22.31
CA GLN A 46 -1.21 39.39 23.55
C GLN A 46 -0.64 40.61 24.27
N LYS A 47 0.69 40.69 24.41
CA LYS A 47 1.33 41.88 25.00
C LYS A 47 1.00 43.17 24.20
N LEU A 48 0.98 43.10 22.86
CA LEU A 48 0.62 44.25 22.03
C LEU A 48 -0.83 44.69 22.28
N LYS A 49 -1.76 43.73 22.43
CA LYS A 49 -3.15 44.04 22.81
C LYS A 49 -3.24 44.74 24.15
N ASP A 50 -2.48 44.27 25.14
CA ASP A 50 -2.48 44.85 26.48
C ASP A 50 -1.96 46.31 26.45
N GLU A 51 -0.89 46.58 25.70
CA GLU A 51 -0.33 47.93 25.49
C GLU A 51 -1.30 48.88 24.77
N VAL A 52 -1.97 48.40 23.71
CA VAL A 52 -2.99 49.20 22.99
C VAL A 52 -4.18 49.52 23.90
N GLN A 53 -4.60 48.57 24.74
CA GLN A 53 -5.70 48.79 25.69
C GLN A 53 -5.32 49.79 26.78
N GLU A 54 -4.08 49.74 27.28
CA GLU A 54 -3.57 50.71 28.24
C GLU A 54 -3.52 52.11 27.64
N MET A 55 -2.96 52.26 26.44
CA MET A 55 -2.94 53.53 25.71
C MET A 55 -4.35 54.11 25.52
N HIS A 56 -5.32 53.27 25.15
CA HIS A 56 -6.71 53.70 25.01
C HIS A 56 -7.32 54.17 26.36
N ARG A 57 -6.99 53.50 27.47
CA ARG A 57 -7.42 53.93 28.81
C ARG A 57 -6.83 55.29 29.16
N ASP A 58 -5.54 55.51 28.90
CA ASP A 58 -4.89 56.78 29.20
C ASP A 58 -5.45 57.93 28.37
N LEU A 59 -5.72 57.67 27.08
CA LEU A 59 -6.39 58.63 26.20
C LEU A 59 -7.79 59.01 26.72
N THR A 60 -8.58 58.03 27.15
CA THR A 60 -10.01 58.24 27.50
C THR A 60 -10.21 58.73 28.94
N MET A 61 -9.36 58.29 29.87
CA MET A 61 -9.57 58.48 31.31
C MET A 61 -8.58 59.47 31.92
N HIS A 62 -7.33 59.49 31.44
CA HIS A 62 -6.27 60.28 32.08
C HIS A 62 -5.94 61.56 31.33
N HIS A 63 -6.22 61.65 30.02
CA HIS A 63 -6.05 62.77 29.06
C HIS A 63 -4.67 63.48 29.02
N SER A 64 -3.87 63.39 30.08
CA SER A 64 -2.63 64.09 30.37
C SER A 64 -1.39 63.19 30.30
N LEU A 65 -1.59 61.88 30.09
CA LEU A 65 -0.53 60.87 29.97
C LEU A 65 -0.29 60.42 28.52
N ILE A 66 -0.88 61.11 27.54
CA ILE A 66 -0.77 60.75 26.12
C ILE A 66 0.67 60.95 25.65
N ASN A 67 1.40 59.86 25.50
CA ASN A 67 2.75 59.84 24.95
C ASN A 67 2.72 59.29 23.51
N THR A 68 2.93 60.18 22.54
CA THR A 68 2.93 59.84 21.11
C THR A 68 4.07 58.90 20.72
N ASP A 69 5.22 58.96 21.41
CA ASP A 69 6.36 58.08 21.14
C ASP A 69 6.01 56.61 21.45
N THR A 70 5.17 56.38 22.46
CA THR A 70 4.67 55.05 22.80
C THR A 70 3.76 54.50 21.69
N MET A 71 2.98 55.35 21.03
CA MET A 71 2.13 54.96 19.91
C MET A 71 2.96 54.52 18.70
N ASP A 72 4.02 55.26 18.36
CA ASP A 72 4.93 54.89 17.27
C ASP A 72 5.64 53.56 17.56
N SER A 73 6.04 53.33 18.81
CA SER A 73 6.59 52.03 19.24
C SER A 73 5.59 50.88 19.09
N ILE A 74 4.33 51.07 19.49
CA ILE A 74 3.26 50.07 19.32
C ILE A 74 3.06 49.74 17.84
N LEU A 75 3.02 50.76 16.97
CA LEU A 75 2.88 50.57 15.52
C LEU A 75 4.06 49.81 14.93
N GLN A 76 5.29 50.18 15.29
CA GLN A 76 6.50 49.48 14.84
C GLN A 76 6.50 48.01 15.27
N ARG A 77 6.12 47.73 16.51
CA ARG A 77 6.04 46.34 16.99
C ARG A 77 4.92 45.55 16.33
N SER A 78 3.78 46.18 16.03
CA SER A 78 2.72 45.56 15.23
C SER A 78 3.23 45.12 13.85
N LEU A 79 3.96 46.00 13.16
CA LEU A 79 4.54 45.69 11.85
C LEU A 79 5.57 44.55 11.93
N LEU A 80 6.39 44.52 12.99
CA LEU A 80 7.36 43.44 13.20
C LEU A 80 6.65 42.08 13.41
N ILE A 81 5.60 42.06 14.23
CA ILE A 81 4.81 40.84 14.48
C ILE A 81 4.18 40.36 13.16
N ASP A 82 3.62 41.25 12.34
CA ASP A 82 3.06 40.89 11.04
C ASP A 82 4.11 40.29 10.10
N GLN A 83 5.32 40.86 10.04
CA GLN A 83 6.42 40.29 9.25
C GLN A 83 6.82 38.89 9.73
N GLN A 84 6.86 38.67 11.05
CA GLN A 84 7.17 37.36 11.61
C GLN A 84 6.07 36.33 11.31
N ILE A 85 4.79 36.73 11.39
CA ILE A 85 3.65 35.87 11.00
C ILE A 85 3.74 35.50 9.52
N ALA A 86 4.00 36.47 8.64
CA ALA A 86 4.15 36.22 7.20
C ALA A 86 5.30 35.26 6.89
N SER A 87 6.44 35.43 7.57
CA SER A 87 7.61 34.54 7.44
C SER A 87 7.31 33.11 7.90
N LEU A 88 6.69 32.96 9.08
CA LEU A 88 6.28 31.64 9.59
C LEU A 88 5.26 30.98 8.65
N TYR A 89 4.29 31.74 8.14
CA TYR A 89 3.30 31.25 7.18
C TYR A 89 3.98 30.72 5.90
N SER A 90 4.90 31.49 5.31
CA SER A 90 5.63 31.09 4.11
C SER A 90 6.48 29.82 4.35
N THR A 91 7.10 29.72 5.53
CA THR A 91 7.85 28.54 5.94
C THR A 91 6.95 27.30 6.01
N VAL A 92 5.79 27.42 6.67
CA VAL A 92 4.80 26.33 6.77
C VAL A 92 4.25 25.94 5.40
N GLN A 93 4.00 26.92 4.52
CA GLN A 93 3.53 26.66 3.17
C GLN A 93 4.57 25.90 2.32
N THR A 94 5.85 26.25 2.46
CA THR A 94 6.95 25.56 1.79
C THR A 94 7.06 24.12 2.29
N GLN A 95 7.04 23.91 3.61
CA GLN A 95 7.10 22.58 4.21
C GLN A 95 5.90 21.71 3.83
N ARG A 96 4.70 22.30 3.70
CA ARG A 96 3.52 21.59 3.22
C ARG A 96 3.75 20.93 1.85
N ALA A 97 4.36 21.64 0.91
CA ALA A 97 4.63 21.08 -0.42
C ALA A 97 5.58 19.86 -0.35
N VAL A 98 6.60 19.94 0.51
CA VAL A 98 7.55 18.82 0.75
C VAL A 98 6.83 17.62 1.37
N PHE A 99 5.95 17.84 2.35
CA PHE A 99 5.16 16.75 2.94
C PHE A 99 4.19 16.12 1.93
N GLU A 100 3.50 16.93 1.12
CA GLU A 100 2.60 16.44 0.07
C GLU A 100 3.36 15.52 -0.91
N GLU A 101 4.55 15.90 -1.36
CA GLU A 101 5.39 15.06 -2.23
C GLU A 101 5.80 13.73 -1.56
N MET A 102 6.27 13.78 -0.30
CA MET A 102 6.66 12.56 0.42
C MET A 102 5.49 11.62 0.66
N TRP A 103 4.30 12.16 0.95
CA TRP A 103 3.08 11.37 1.12
C TRP A 103 2.63 10.75 -0.19
N ASP A 104 2.69 11.49 -1.30
CA ASP A 104 2.33 10.98 -2.63
C ASP A 104 3.22 9.80 -3.02
N VAL A 105 4.54 9.92 -2.82
CA VAL A 105 5.49 8.81 -3.07
C VAL A 105 5.17 7.60 -2.20
N THR A 106 4.90 7.83 -0.91
CA THR A 106 4.59 6.74 0.03
C THR A 106 3.27 6.06 -0.34
N PHE A 107 2.26 6.84 -0.72
CA PHE A 107 0.96 6.35 -1.15
C PHE A 107 1.09 5.49 -2.42
N GLN A 108 1.77 5.99 -3.44
CA GLN A 108 2.03 5.25 -4.68
C GLN A 108 2.79 3.94 -4.43
N ARG A 109 3.80 3.95 -3.55
CA ARG A 109 4.53 2.73 -3.17
C ARG A 109 3.60 1.69 -2.56
N VAL A 110 2.79 2.09 -1.57
CA VAL A 110 1.85 1.19 -0.91
C VAL A 110 0.79 0.67 -1.88
N THR A 111 0.28 1.51 -2.78
CA THR A 111 -0.64 1.06 -3.84
C THR A 111 0.02 0.01 -4.74
N SER A 112 1.26 0.23 -5.17
CA SER A 112 2.00 -0.73 -6.00
C SER A 112 2.21 -2.06 -5.26
N GLU A 113 2.55 -2.01 -3.96
CA GLU A 113 2.69 -3.19 -3.10
C GLU A 113 1.37 -3.97 -3.00
N GLN A 114 0.24 -3.28 -2.87
CA GLN A 114 -1.09 -3.89 -2.83
C GLN A 114 -1.45 -4.57 -4.15
N GLU A 115 -1.21 -3.91 -5.29
CA GLU A 115 -1.45 -4.47 -6.63
C GLU A 115 -0.62 -5.74 -6.87
N ILE A 116 0.65 -5.74 -6.47
CA ILE A 116 1.52 -6.93 -6.54
C ILE A 116 0.94 -8.06 -5.69
N TYR A 117 0.51 -7.76 -4.47
CA TYR A 117 -0.04 -8.77 -3.56
C TYR A 117 -1.34 -9.38 -4.10
N GLU A 118 -2.22 -8.56 -4.69
CA GLU A 118 -3.43 -9.04 -5.36
C GLU A 118 -3.11 -9.94 -6.56
N ALA A 119 -2.15 -9.56 -7.41
CA ALA A 119 -1.71 -10.39 -8.52
C ALA A 119 -1.17 -11.76 -8.05
N GLN A 120 -0.36 -11.78 -6.99
CA GLN A 120 0.16 -13.02 -6.41
C GLN A 120 -0.96 -13.94 -5.90
N LEU A 121 -2.00 -13.38 -5.28
CA LEU A 121 -3.15 -14.17 -4.85
C LEU A 121 -3.90 -14.77 -6.04
N HIS A 122 -4.05 -14.01 -7.13
CA HIS A 122 -4.66 -14.50 -8.36
C HIS A 122 -3.85 -15.65 -9.00
N ASP A 123 -2.52 -15.51 -9.07
CA ASP A 123 -1.64 -16.56 -9.61
C ASP A 123 -1.78 -17.88 -8.84
N LEU A 124 -1.82 -17.82 -7.50
CA LEU A 124 -2.00 -19.00 -6.65
C LEU A 124 -3.36 -19.67 -6.86
N LEU A 125 -4.42 -18.88 -7.03
CA LEU A 125 -5.75 -19.42 -7.33
C LEU A 125 -5.79 -20.09 -8.70
N GLN A 126 -5.13 -19.51 -9.70
CA GLN A 126 -5.00 -20.09 -11.04
C GLN A 126 -4.25 -21.43 -10.98
N LEU A 127 -3.07 -21.48 -10.36
CA LEU A 127 -2.30 -22.72 -10.21
C LEU A 127 -3.10 -23.82 -9.50
N ARG A 128 -3.86 -23.46 -8.47
CA ARG A 128 -4.74 -24.40 -7.78
C ARG A 128 -5.82 -24.97 -8.71
N GLN A 129 -6.41 -24.14 -9.57
CA GLN A 129 -7.42 -24.56 -10.54
C GLN A 129 -6.82 -25.49 -11.60
N GLU A 130 -5.65 -25.14 -12.14
CA GLU A 130 -4.91 -25.98 -13.08
C GLU A 130 -4.58 -27.36 -12.48
N ASN A 131 -4.07 -27.39 -11.24
CA ASN A 131 -3.77 -28.64 -10.54
C ASN A 131 -5.03 -29.49 -10.29
N ALA A 132 -6.17 -28.86 -9.98
CA ALA A 132 -7.44 -29.57 -9.82
C ALA A 132 -7.90 -30.21 -11.15
N TYR A 133 -7.70 -29.51 -12.27
CA TYR A 133 -7.98 -30.04 -13.60
C TYR A 133 -7.07 -31.24 -13.93
N LEU A 134 -5.77 -31.12 -13.72
CA LEU A 134 -4.80 -32.22 -13.91
C LEU A 134 -5.13 -33.42 -13.01
N THR A 135 -5.49 -33.19 -11.75
CA THR A 135 -5.94 -34.25 -10.83
C THR A 135 -7.18 -34.98 -11.36
N THR A 136 -8.10 -34.25 -11.97
CA THR A 136 -9.31 -34.83 -12.58
C THR A 136 -8.95 -35.74 -13.75
N ILE A 137 -8.08 -35.28 -14.65
CA ILE A 137 -7.58 -36.10 -15.77
C ILE A 137 -6.85 -37.35 -15.24
N ALA A 138 -5.92 -37.18 -14.30
CA ALA A 138 -5.16 -38.28 -13.72
C ALA A 138 -6.06 -39.37 -13.12
N ARG A 139 -7.14 -38.97 -12.42
CA ARG A 139 -8.15 -39.89 -11.89
C ARG A 139 -8.92 -40.62 -12.99
N GLN A 140 -9.22 -39.94 -14.10
CA GLN A 140 -9.93 -40.54 -15.23
C GLN A 140 -9.05 -41.54 -16.00
N ILE A 141 -7.76 -41.25 -16.20
CA ILE A 141 -6.85 -42.11 -16.98
C ILE A 141 -6.27 -43.29 -16.17
N GLY A 142 -6.12 -43.14 -14.84
CA GLY A 142 -5.48 -44.13 -13.97
C GLY A 142 -6.02 -45.56 -14.12
N PRO A 143 -7.34 -45.80 -14.13
CA PRO A 143 -7.91 -47.13 -14.33
C PRO A 143 -7.55 -47.76 -15.69
N TYR A 144 -7.46 -46.95 -16.76
CA TYR A 144 -7.07 -47.43 -18.08
C TYR A 144 -5.60 -47.84 -18.12
N ILE A 145 -4.71 -47.05 -17.50
CA ILE A 145 -3.29 -47.40 -17.36
C ILE A 145 -3.13 -48.74 -16.64
N LEU A 146 -3.84 -48.95 -15.53
CA LEU A 146 -3.82 -50.23 -14.79
C LEU A 146 -4.33 -51.40 -15.63
N SER A 147 -5.41 -51.19 -16.40
CA SER A 147 -5.97 -52.21 -17.29
C SER A 147 -5.00 -52.59 -18.39
N ILE A 148 -4.34 -51.61 -19.01
CA ILE A 148 -3.33 -51.80 -20.04
C ILE A 148 -2.11 -52.55 -19.47
N ALA A 149 -1.60 -52.15 -18.30
CA ALA A 149 -0.47 -52.82 -17.67
C ALA A 149 -0.74 -54.31 -17.42
N LYS A 150 -1.95 -54.64 -16.96
CA LYS A 150 -2.39 -56.03 -16.74
C LYS A 150 -2.50 -56.82 -18.04
N VAL A 151 -2.94 -56.19 -19.13
CA VAL A 151 -2.96 -56.82 -20.45
C VAL A 151 -1.54 -57.06 -20.95
N LYS A 152 -0.65 -56.07 -20.81
CA LYS A 152 0.76 -56.17 -21.19
C LYS A 152 1.46 -57.34 -20.48
N GLU A 153 1.34 -57.44 -19.16
CA GLU A 153 1.94 -58.53 -18.37
C GLU A 153 1.48 -59.92 -18.85
N ARG A 154 0.17 -60.08 -19.11
CA ARG A 154 -0.38 -61.33 -19.65
C ARG A 154 0.20 -61.67 -21.03
N LEU A 155 0.38 -60.67 -21.88
CA LEU A 155 0.95 -60.86 -23.22
C LEU A 155 2.42 -61.26 -23.15
N GLU A 156 3.22 -60.60 -22.32
CA GLU A 156 4.64 -60.92 -22.10
C GLU A 156 4.82 -62.36 -21.56
N HIS A 157 3.98 -62.77 -20.61
CA HIS A 157 4.00 -64.15 -20.09
C HIS A 157 3.63 -65.19 -21.17
N ARG A 158 2.73 -64.87 -22.11
CA ARG A 158 2.41 -65.78 -23.23
C ARG A 158 3.57 -65.91 -24.21
N LEU A 159 4.32 -64.83 -24.46
CA LEU A 159 5.50 -64.87 -25.34
C LEU A 159 6.66 -65.71 -24.77
N GLN A 160 6.75 -65.87 -23.44
CA GLN A 160 7.82 -66.63 -22.80
C GLN A 160 7.55 -68.15 -22.73
N LYS A 161 6.33 -68.62 -23.04
CA LYS A 161 6.03 -70.05 -23.10
C LYS A 161 6.50 -70.65 -24.45
N PRO A 162 7.24 -71.77 -24.46
CA PRO A 162 7.62 -72.42 -25.72
C PRO A 162 6.35 -72.99 -26.39
N HIS A 163 5.97 -72.40 -27.53
CA HIS A 163 4.91 -72.92 -28.39
C HIS A 163 5.50 -73.60 -29.63
N SER A 164 4.76 -74.56 -30.18
CA SER A 164 5.11 -75.31 -31.39
C SER A 164 5.18 -74.39 -32.62
N PRO A 165 6.09 -74.66 -33.59
CA PRO A 165 6.52 -73.71 -34.62
C PRO A 165 5.46 -73.25 -35.64
N GLU A 166 4.24 -73.78 -35.61
CA GLU A 166 3.17 -73.44 -36.58
C GLU A 166 2.19 -72.35 -36.08
N ASP A 167 2.10 -72.11 -34.76
CA ASP A 167 1.25 -71.04 -34.16
C ASP A 167 1.99 -69.70 -34.01
N ASP A 168 3.31 -69.70 -34.18
CA ASP A 168 4.21 -68.65 -33.70
C ASP A 168 4.14 -67.34 -34.50
N CYS A 169 3.91 -67.41 -35.82
CA CYS A 169 3.94 -66.24 -36.70
C CYS A 169 2.65 -65.41 -36.67
N MET A 170 1.49 -66.05 -36.55
CA MET A 170 0.21 -65.34 -36.61
C MET A 170 -0.13 -64.66 -35.27
N ASP A 171 0.23 -65.28 -34.15
CA ASP A 171 -0.07 -64.74 -32.82
C ASP A 171 0.88 -63.61 -32.42
N THR A 172 2.16 -63.67 -32.81
CA THR A 172 3.10 -62.55 -32.60
C THR A 172 2.67 -61.29 -33.35
N ILE A 173 2.24 -61.39 -34.61
CA ILE A 173 1.77 -60.25 -35.42
C ILE A 173 0.51 -59.61 -34.80
N LYS A 174 -0.45 -60.43 -34.33
CA LYS A 174 -1.68 -59.93 -33.68
C LYS A 174 -1.36 -59.22 -32.37
N ILE A 175 -0.41 -59.73 -31.59
CA ILE A 175 0.00 -59.13 -30.31
C ILE A 175 0.73 -57.80 -30.55
N GLN A 176 1.64 -57.72 -31.52
CA GLN A 176 2.31 -56.47 -31.90
C GLN A 176 1.31 -55.40 -32.34
N ASN A 177 0.31 -55.77 -33.13
CA ASN A 177 -0.74 -54.83 -33.55
C ASN A 177 -1.57 -54.30 -32.38
N VAL A 178 -1.89 -55.13 -31.39
CA VAL A 178 -2.60 -54.70 -30.17
C VAL A 178 -1.73 -53.75 -29.33
N VAL A 179 -0.44 -54.05 -29.17
CA VAL A 179 0.49 -53.17 -28.46
C VAL A 179 0.65 -51.82 -29.19
N GLN A 180 0.76 -51.84 -30.51
CA GLN A 180 0.87 -50.63 -31.33
C GLN A 180 -0.41 -49.78 -31.31
N TYR A 181 -1.58 -50.42 -31.27
CA TYR A 181 -2.87 -49.73 -31.12
C TYR A 181 -3.01 -49.07 -29.75
N ILE A 182 -2.58 -49.75 -28.68
CA ILE A 182 -2.56 -49.19 -27.32
C ILE A 182 -1.59 -47.99 -27.24
N LEU A 183 -0.39 -48.09 -27.81
CA LEU A 183 0.58 -46.99 -27.85
C LEU A 183 0.06 -45.80 -28.67
N SER A 184 -0.63 -46.05 -29.79
CA SER A 184 -1.26 -45.00 -30.60
C SER A 184 -2.42 -44.31 -29.89
N PHE A 185 -3.22 -45.07 -29.13
CA PHE A 185 -4.28 -44.50 -28.29
C PHE A 185 -3.71 -43.59 -27.21
N CYS A 186 -2.61 -43.99 -26.54
CA CYS A 186 -1.93 -43.14 -25.56
C CYS A 186 -1.38 -41.83 -26.16
N HIS A 187 -0.87 -41.87 -27.40
CA HIS A 187 -0.36 -40.69 -28.11
C HIS A 187 -1.43 -39.66 -28.49
N MET A 188 -2.70 -40.06 -28.55
CA MET A 188 -3.81 -39.17 -28.89
C MET A 188 -4.24 -38.26 -27.72
N PHE A 189 -3.74 -38.54 -26.50
CA PHE A 189 -4.05 -37.80 -25.28
C PHE A 189 -2.85 -36.99 -24.71
N THR A 190 -1.76 -36.88 -25.48
CA THR A 190 -0.61 -35.99 -25.27
C THR A 190 -0.57 -34.94 -26.36
#